data_AF-A0A2V6NEF2-F1
#
_entry.id   AF-A0A2V6NEF2-F1
#
_cell.length_a   1.000
_cell.length_b   1.000
_cell.length_c   1.000
_cell.angle_alpha   90.00
_cell.angle_beta   90.00
_cell.angle_gamma   90.00
#
_symmetry.space_group_name_H-M   'P 1'
#
loop_
_entity.id
_entity.type
_entity.pdbx_description
1 polymer ?
#
loop_
_entity_poly.entity_id
_entity_poly.type
_entity_poly.pdbx_seq_one_letter_code
_entity_poly.pdbx_strand_id
1 'polypeptide(L)'
;ILATRDGGNTWNAYNTPLASSPSGGAFTVDFRNPFDGIVGGGDLDPANPNSADTAISNDGGQTWTLTNPPPVTGAIFGLSYVGQTGGGAGNNLGRAVVVTANDGGAAWTPDEGNTWFTLPGVTGFWAVAFASPKAGWLVGTDGRILKISF
;
A
#
# COMPACT_ATOMS: atom_id res chain seq x y z
N ILE A 1 -13.81 3.63 -0.66
CA ILE A 1 -13.71 2.20 -0.32
C ILE A 1 -15.12 1.62 -0.23
N LEU A 2 -15.33 0.40 -0.74
CA LEU A 2 -16.54 -0.38 -0.49
C LEU A 2 -16.18 -1.55 0.43
N ALA A 3 -16.97 -1.81 1.47
CA ALA A 3 -16.74 -2.93 2.38
C ALA A 3 -18.03 -3.73 2.62
N THR A 4 -17.86 -5.03 2.84
CA THR A 4 -18.91 -6.00 3.11
C THR A 4 -18.61 -6.74 4.42
N ARG A 5 -19.67 -7.19 5.12
CA ARG A 5 -19.56 -8.07 6.31
C ARG A 5 -20.31 -9.38 6.17
N ASP A 6 -20.87 -9.63 4.99
CA ASP A 6 -21.78 -10.75 4.73
C ASP A 6 -21.38 -11.51 3.46
N GLY A 7 -20.09 -11.51 3.13
CA GLY A 7 -19.55 -12.24 1.98
C GLY A 7 -19.87 -11.59 0.63
N GLY A 8 -20.15 -10.29 0.60
CA GLY A 8 -20.42 -9.52 -0.62
C GLY A 8 -21.90 -9.39 -0.98
N ASN A 9 -22.81 -9.78 -0.07
CA ASN A 9 -24.26 -9.62 -0.30
C ASN A 9 -24.69 -8.15 -0.15
N THR A 10 -24.13 -7.43 0.82
CA THR A 10 -24.33 -5.99 1.00
C THR A 10 -23.01 -5.25 1.09
N TRP A 11 -23.03 -4.00 0.61
CA TRP A 11 -21.87 -3.13 0.52
C TRP A 11 -22.17 -1.76 1.10
N ASN A 12 -21.25 -1.25 1.91
CA ASN A 12 -21.27 0.13 2.40
C ASN A 12 -20.09 0.92 1.81
N ALA A 13 -20.33 2.18 1.49
CA ALA A 13 -19.31 3.09 0.97
C ALA A 13 -18.72 3.95 2.08
N TYR A 14 -17.39 4.02 2.10
CA TYR A 14 -16.60 4.82 3.04
C TYR A 14 -15.60 5.67 2.28
N ASN A 15 -15.50 6.95 2.67
CA ASN A 15 -14.58 7.90 2.06
C ASN A 15 -13.15 7.67 2.56
N THR A 16 -12.17 7.96 1.71
CA THR A 16 -10.77 8.08 2.09
C THR A 16 -10.35 9.55 2.02
N PRO A 17 -9.29 9.96 2.73
CA PRO A 17 -8.76 11.31 2.65
C PRO A 17 -7.82 11.52 1.45
N LEU A 18 -7.59 10.49 0.61
CA LEU A 18 -6.74 10.61 -0.58
C LEU A 18 -7.36 11.58 -1.58
N ALA A 19 -6.52 12.40 -2.21
CA ALA A 19 -6.96 13.32 -3.26
C ALA A 19 -7.63 12.55 -4.42
N SER A 20 -8.69 13.12 -4.98
CA SER A 20 -9.40 12.56 -6.13
C SER A 20 -9.35 13.53 -7.31
N SER A 21 -9.09 12.98 -8.48
CA SER A 21 -9.07 13.67 -9.76
C SER A 21 -9.60 12.71 -10.85
N PRO A 22 -9.77 13.15 -12.12
CA PRO A 22 -10.15 12.25 -13.20
C PRO A 22 -9.19 11.07 -13.41
N SER A 23 -7.93 11.20 -13.00
CA SER A 23 -6.87 10.20 -13.12
C SER A 23 -6.27 9.79 -11.77
N GLY A 24 -6.87 10.22 -10.66
CA GLY A 24 -6.30 10.11 -9.33
C GLY A 24 -7.30 9.71 -8.25
N GLY A 25 -6.79 9.02 -7.24
CA GLY A 25 -7.59 8.42 -6.18
C GLY A 25 -6.84 7.32 -5.45
N ALA A 26 -7.58 6.45 -4.77
CA ALA A 26 -7.05 5.21 -4.18
C ALA A 26 -6.92 4.12 -5.26
N PHE A 27 -5.77 3.46 -5.32
CA PHE A 27 -5.46 2.41 -6.31
C PHE A 27 -5.23 1.04 -5.68
N THR A 28 -4.82 1.00 -4.41
CA THR A 28 -4.44 -0.25 -3.74
C THR A 28 -4.77 -0.21 -2.26
N VAL A 29 -5.04 -1.36 -1.66
CA VAL A 29 -5.38 -1.51 -0.24
C VAL A 29 -4.94 -2.88 0.25
N ASP A 30 -4.45 -2.96 1.49
CA ASP A 30 -4.17 -4.22 2.17
C ASP A 30 -4.52 -4.12 3.65
N PHE A 31 -4.79 -5.26 4.28
CA PHE A 31 -5.19 -5.38 5.68
C PHE A 31 -4.39 -6.49 6.36
N ARG A 32 -3.66 -6.16 7.44
CA ARG A 32 -2.89 -7.15 8.21
C ARG A 32 -3.77 -7.98 9.15
N ASN A 33 -4.97 -7.50 9.43
CA ASN A 33 -6.03 -8.19 10.17
C ASN A 33 -7.39 -7.55 9.81
N PRO A 34 -8.54 -8.03 10.33
CA PRO A 34 -9.85 -7.51 9.96
C PRO A 34 -10.13 -6.03 10.25
N PHE A 35 -9.27 -5.35 11.02
CA PHE A 35 -9.47 -3.97 11.47
C PHE A 35 -8.40 -3.01 10.94
N ASP A 36 -7.15 -3.44 10.96
CA ASP A 36 -6.00 -2.62 10.65
C ASP A 36 -5.58 -2.79 9.18
N GLY A 37 -5.63 -1.69 8.42
CA GLY A 37 -5.28 -1.68 7.02
C GLY A 37 -4.71 -0.35 6.55
N ILE A 38 -4.14 -0.37 5.35
CA ILE A 38 -3.56 0.79 4.69
C ILE A 38 -4.04 0.84 3.24
N VAL A 39 -4.36 2.03 2.77
CA VAL A 39 -4.72 2.34 1.39
C VAL A 39 -3.65 3.24 0.79
N GLY A 40 -3.31 2.99 -0.48
CA GLY A 40 -2.35 3.80 -1.24
C GLY A 40 -2.95 4.25 -2.57
N GLY A 41 -2.44 5.36 -3.08
CA GLY A 41 -2.89 5.90 -4.35
C GLY A 41 -2.03 7.06 -4.83
N GLY A 42 -2.64 7.92 -5.63
CA GLY A 42 -2.03 9.12 -6.20
C GLY A 42 -2.69 9.51 -7.51
N ASP A 43 -1.97 10.17 -8.39
CA ASP A 43 -2.46 10.60 -9.71
C ASP A 43 -1.59 10.02 -10.83
N LEU A 44 -2.23 9.60 -11.92
CA LEU A 44 -1.56 9.12 -13.13
C LEU A 44 -1.10 10.27 -14.03
N ASP A 45 -1.54 11.51 -13.77
CA ASP A 45 -1.09 12.68 -14.52
C ASP A 45 0.40 12.96 -14.23
N PRO A 46 1.31 12.87 -15.23
CA PRO A 46 2.73 13.15 -15.05
C PRO A 46 3.01 14.61 -14.67
N ALA A 47 2.06 15.53 -14.86
CA ALA A 47 2.17 16.91 -14.37
C ALA A 47 1.99 17.02 -12.84
N ASN A 48 1.51 15.97 -12.17
CA ASN A 48 1.34 15.90 -10.72
C ASN A 48 2.15 14.74 -10.09
N PRO A 49 3.50 14.78 -10.17
CA PRO A 49 4.34 13.67 -9.73
C PRO A 49 4.38 13.50 -8.21
N ASN A 50 4.05 14.52 -7.42
CA ASN A 50 4.09 14.46 -5.95
C ASN A 50 2.71 14.14 -5.35
N SER A 51 1.95 13.29 -6.04
CA SER A 51 0.58 12.93 -5.67
C SER A 51 0.46 11.64 -4.85
N ALA A 52 1.55 10.91 -4.65
CA ALA A 52 1.55 9.66 -3.92
C ALA A 52 1.16 9.89 -2.45
N ASP A 53 0.08 9.25 -2.01
CA ASP A 53 -0.42 9.34 -0.64
C ASP A 53 -0.83 7.97 -0.11
N THR A 54 -0.78 7.82 1.20
CA THR A 54 -1.36 6.66 1.90
C THR A 54 -2.17 7.09 3.11
N ALA A 55 -3.14 6.26 3.50
CA ALA A 55 -3.93 6.44 4.70
C ALA A 55 -4.14 5.10 5.41
N ILE A 56 -4.25 5.12 6.74
CA ILE A 56 -4.46 3.93 7.57
C ILE A 56 -5.87 3.92 8.18
N SER A 57 -6.38 2.72 8.41
CA SER A 57 -7.61 2.43 9.15
C SER A 57 -7.31 1.48 10.30
N ASN A 58 -8.09 1.59 11.38
CA ASN A 58 -8.07 0.67 12.53
C ASN A 58 -9.48 0.15 12.88
N ASP A 59 -10.47 0.38 12.00
CA ASP A 59 -11.88 0.03 12.20
C ASP A 59 -12.50 -0.77 11.04
N GLY A 60 -11.64 -1.44 10.27
CA GLY A 60 -12.04 -2.27 9.13
C GLY A 60 -12.35 -1.47 7.88
N GLY A 61 -11.70 -0.31 7.71
CA GLY A 61 -11.82 0.53 6.52
C GLY A 61 -13.02 1.48 6.51
N GLN A 62 -13.63 1.74 7.68
CA GLN A 62 -14.75 2.68 7.79
C GLN A 62 -14.26 4.12 7.94
N THR A 63 -13.18 4.33 8.69
CA THR A 63 -12.47 5.60 8.80
C THR A 63 -11.01 5.44 8.42
N TRP A 64 -10.44 6.52 7.87
CA TRP A 64 -9.10 6.54 7.30
C TRP A 64 -8.38 7.84 7.71
N THR A 65 -7.11 7.74 8.09
CA THR A 65 -6.25 8.88 8.46
C THR A 65 -5.01 8.90 7.59
N LEU A 66 -4.66 10.04 6.99
CA LEU A 66 -3.44 10.19 6.19
C LEU A 66 -2.19 9.86 7.02
N THR A 67 -1.20 9.27 6.37
CA THR A 67 0.13 9.04 6.93
C THR A 67 1.11 10.11 6.43
N ASN A 68 2.41 9.97 6.72
CA ASN A 68 3.40 10.80 6.05
C ASN A 68 3.52 10.39 4.56
N PRO A 69 3.72 11.33 3.62
CA PRO A 69 3.80 11.01 2.21
C PRO A 69 4.95 10.01 1.92
N PRO A 70 4.70 8.94 1.17
CA PRO A 70 5.75 8.01 0.75
C PRO A 70 6.73 8.69 -0.23
N PRO A 71 8.02 8.34 -0.20
CA PRO A 71 9.05 8.91 -1.06
C PRO A 71 9.06 8.24 -2.44
N VAL A 72 7.90 8.23 -3.10
CA VAL A 72 7.68 7.76 -4.48
C VAL A 72 6.90 8.83 -5.25
N THR A 73 6.92 8.77 -6.57
CA THR A 73 6.16 9.72 -7.41
C THR A 73 5.02 9.04 -8.17
N GLY A 74 3.98 9.82 -8.50
CA GLY A 74 2.78 9.34 -9.19
C GLY A 74 1.88 8.45 -8.32
N ALA A 75 1.14 7.55 -8.96
CA ALA A 75 0.23 6.65 -8.26
C ALA A 75 0.92 5.39 -7.71
N ILE A 76 0.61 5.04 -6.46
CA ILE A 76 0.97 3.75 -5.87
C ILE A 76 0.05 2.66 -6.43
N PHE A 77 0.58 1.77 -7.27
CA PHE A 77 -0.18 0.67 -7.89
C PHE A 77 -0.25 -0.57 -7.00
N GLY A 78 0.85 -0.89 -6.33
CA GLY A 78 0.96 -2.08 -5.49
C GLY A 78 1.31 -1.70 -4.07
N LEU A 79 0.65 -2.32 -3.12
CA LEU A 79 0.90 -2.19 -1.70
C LEU A 79 0.71 -3.56 -1.05
N SER A 80 1.58 -3.94 -0.13
CA SER A 80 1.38 -5.15 0.67
C SER A 80 2.07 -5.05 2.03
N TYR A 81 1.38 -5.54 3.07
CA TYR A 81 2.01 -5.83 4.36
C TYR A 81 3.06 -6.94 4.20
N VAL A 82 4.21 -6.76 4.85
CA VAL A 82 5.33 -7.70 4.82
C VAL A 82 5.04 -8.96 5.64
N GLY A 83 4.26 -8.85 6.71
CA GLY A 83 3.83 -9.97 7.53
C GLY A 83 2.42 -9.76 8.06
N GLN A 84 1.65 -10.85 8.15
CA GLN A 84 0.37 -10.85 8.86
C GLN A 84 0.61 -11.06 10.36
N THR A 85 -0.09 -10.31 11.21
CA THR A 85 0.00 -10.51 12.66
C THR A 85 -0.66 -11.83 13.06
N GLY A 86 0.15 -12.90 13.07
CA GLY A 86 -0.15 -14.17 13.71
C GLY A 86 0.62 -14.32 15.02
N GLY A 87 -0.03 -14.05 16.16
CA GLY A 87 0.23 -14.66 17.48
C GLY A 87 1.58 -14.48 18.21
N GLY A 88 2.58 -13.78 17.66
CA GLY A 88 3.90 -13.63 18.31
C GLY A 88 4.24 -12.18 18.65
N ALA A 89 4.33 -11.86 19.95
CA ALA A 89 4.86 -10.57 20.41
C ALA A 89 6.38 -10.51 20.12
N GLY A 90 6.83 -9.53 19.34
CA GLY A 90 8.26 -9.20 19.23
C GLY A 90 8.77 -8.71 17.87
N ASN A 91 8.00 -8.81 16.79
CA ASN A 91 8.41 -8.27 15.48
C ASN A 91 7.39 -7.25 14.94
N ASN A 92 7.80 -5.98 14.80
CA ASN A 92 6.99 -4.95 14.14
C ASN A 92 6.73 -5.22 12.64
N LEU A 93 7.17 -6.37 12.11
CA LEU A 93 6.90 -6.82 10.74
C LEU A 93 5.41 -6.90 10.41
N GLY A 94 4.55 -7.08 11.42
CA GLY A 94 3.10 -6.96 11.25
C GLY A 94 2.67 -5.60 10.69
N ARG A 95 3.42 -4.52 10.96
CA ARG A 95 3.15 -3.15 10.52
C ARG A 95 4.02 -2.71 9.35
N ALA A 96 4.95 -3.55 8.91
CA ALA A 96 5.81 -3.20 7.80
C ALA A 96 5.03 -3.33 6.48
N VAL A 97 5.15 -2.35 5.59
CA VAL A 97 4.45 -2.27 4.31
C VAL A 97 5.44 -1.93 3.20
N VAL A 98 5.29 -2.54 2.04
CA VAL A 98 5.98 -2.17 0.80
C VAL A 98 5.00 -1.57 -0.18
N VAL A 99 5.42 -0.52 -0.88
CA VAL A 99 4.67 0.14 -1.95
C VAL A 99 5.47 0.18 -3.25
N THR A 100 4.77 0.17 -4.38
CA THR A 100 5.37 0.36 -5.71
C THR A 100 4.53 1.29 -6.58
N ALA A 101 5.20 2.18 -7.30
CA ALA A 101 4.62 3.25 -8.10
C ALA A 101 5.17 3.26 -9.54
N ASN A 102 5.34 2.07 -10.16
CA ASN A 102 5.93 1.94 -11.49
C ASN A 102 7.28 2.68 -11.60
N ASP A 103 7.41 3.63 -12.54
CA ASP A 103 8.62 4.43 -12.75
C ASP A 103 8.91 5.39 -11.61
N GLY A 104 7.90 5.71 -10.78
CA GLY A 104 8.04 6.49 -9.55
C GLY A 104 8.73 5.74 -8.41
N GLY A 105 9.06 4.47 -8.62
CA GLY A 105 9.90 3.67 -7.75
C GLY A 105 9.14 2.82 -6.73
N ALA A 106 9.84 2.45 -5.67
CA ALA A 106 9.29 1.67 -4.57
C ALA A 106 9.86 2.15 -3.24
N ALA A 107 9.09 1.95 -2.18
CA ALA A 107 9.46 2.33 -0.83
C ALA A 107 8.89 1.31 0.17
N TRP A 108 9.38 1.38 1.40
CA TRP A 108 8.86 0.61 2.50
C TRP A 108 8.78 1.44 3.78
N THR A 109 7.91 1.03 4.68
CA THR A 109 7.72 1.61 6.00
C THR A 109 7.69 0.49 7.03
N PRO A 110 8.37 0.61 8.19
CA PRO A 110 8.26 -0.35 9.30
C PRO A 110 7.00 -0.16 10.17
N ASP A 111 6.29 0.96 9.98
CA ASP A 111 5.37 1.53 10.95
C ASP A 111 4.15 2.18 10.28
N GLU A 112 3.60 1.52 9.26
CA GLU A 112 2.35 1.88 8.56
C GLU A 112 2.33 3.34 8.06
N GLY A 113 3.47 3.85 7.61
CA GLY A 113 3.61 5.15 6.96
C GLY A 113 3.99 6.29 7.90
N ASN A 114 4.37 6.01 9.15
CA ASN A 114 4.98 7.05 10.01
C ASN A 114 6.40 7.39 9.55
N THR A 115 7.18 6.39 9.16
CA THR A 115 8.56 6.53 8.65
C THR A 115 8.68 5.78 7.33
N TRP A 116 9.30 6.41 6.33
CA TRP A 116 9.49 5.80 5.02
C TRP A 116 10.95 5.71 4.63
N PHE A 117 11.27 4.65 3.87
CA PHE A 117 12.57 4.41 3.28
C PHE A 117 12.39 4.03 1.82
N THR A 118 13.18 4.63 0.93
CA THR A 118 13.20 4.23 -0.48
C THR A 118 13.76 2.82 -0.62
N LEU A 119 13.37 2.12 -1.69
CA LEU A 119 14.02 0.90 -2.17
C LEU A 119 14.86 1.26 -3.41
N PRO A 120 16.17 1.55 -3.24
CA PRO A 120 16.98 2.09 -4.33
C PRO A 120 17.08 1.14 -5.51
N GLY A 121 16.89 1.67 -6.73
CA GLY A 121 16.98 0.89 -7.97
C GLY A 121 15.76 0.00 -8.26
N VAL A 122 14.72 0.03 -7.42
CA VAL A 122 13.47 -0.71 -7.64
C VAL A 122 12.47 0.21 -8.35
N THR A 123 12.33 0.03 -9.66
CA THR A 123 11.40 0.80 -10.53
C THR A 123 10.75 -0.10 -11.57
N GLY A 124 9.61 0.33 -12.10
CA GLY A 124 8.85 -0.33 -13.15
C GLY A 124 8.05 -1.55 -12.65
N PHE A 125 7.58 -1.54 -11.41
CA PHE A 125 6.76 -2.59 -10.82
C PHE A 125 5.33 -2.10 -10.54
N TRP A 126 4.35 -2.99 -10.68
CA TRP A 126 2.92 -2.67 -10.60
C TRP A 126 2.24 -3.31 -9.39
N ALA A 127 2.74 -4.46 -8.95
CA ALA A 127 2.18 -5.19 -7.83
C ALA A 127 3.30 -5.75 -6.95
N VAL A 128 2.98 -5.94 -5.68
CA VAL A 128 3.84 -6.56 -4.68
C VAL A 128 2.99 -7.48 -3.80
N ALA A 129 3.54 -8.62 -3.40
CA ALA A 129 2.89 -9.51 -2.43
C ALA A 129 3.94 -10.24 -1.58
N PHE A 130 3.58 -10.54 -0.33
CA PHE A 130 4.42 -11.31 0.59
C PHE A 130 3.74 -12.63 0.97
N ALA A 131 4.48 -13.73 0.81
CA ALA A 131 4.11 -15.02 1.41
C ALA A 131 4.59 -15.13 2.86
N SER A 132 5.66 -14.43 3.20
CA SER A 132 6.19 -14.24 4.55
C SER A 132 7.15 -13.04 4.54
N PRO A 133 7.62 -12.55 5.71
CA PRO A 133 8.60 -11.47 5.74
C PRO A 133 9.89 -11.75 4.95
N LYS A 134 10.27 -13.03 4.81
CA LYS A 134 11.48 -13.45 4.08
C LYS A 134 11.22 -13.80 2.60
N ALA A 135 10.00 -13.54 2.12
CA ALA A 135 9.55 -14.02 0.82
C ALA A 135 8.47 -13.09 0.25
N GLY A 136 8.90 -11.99 -0.36
CA GLY A 136 8.05 -11.10 -1.16
C GLY A 136 8.48 -11.05 -2.62
N TRP A 137 7.53 -10.76 -3.50
CA TRP A 137 7.78 -10.61 -4.94
C TRP A 137 7.08 -9.38 -5.49
N LEU A 138 7.78 -8.67 -6.37
CA LEU A 138 7.24 -7.60 -7.19
C LEU A 138 7.15 -8.07 -8.64
N VAL A 139 6.08 -7.71 -9.35
CA VAL A 139 5.90 -7.98 -10.78
C VAL A 139 5.71 -6.68 -11.56
N GLY A 140 6.33 -6.59 -12.73
CA GLY A 140 6.57 -5.31 -13.39
C GLY A 140 6.66 -5.35 -14.91
N THR A 141 7.09 -4.22 -15.47
CA THR A 141 7.36 -4.05 -16.90
C THR A 141 8.32 -5.12 -17.42
N ASP A 142 8.19 -5.45 -18.71
CA ASP A 142 9.04 -6.42 -19.42
C ASP A 142 9.03 -7.82 -18.83
N GLY A 143 7.97 -8.18 -18.10
CA GLY A 143 7.84 -9.49 -17.45
C GLY A 143 8.80 -9.69 -16.28
N ARG A 144 9.36 -8.61 -15.72
CA ARG A 144 10.29 -8.69 -14.60
C ARG A 144 9.60 -9.16 -13.32
N ILE A 145 10.28 -10.05 -12.61
CA ILE A 145 9.90 -10.55 -11.28
C ILE A 145 11.08 -10.33 -10.35
N LEU A 146 10.89 -9.55 -9.29
CA LEU A 146 11.92 -9.26 -8.29
C LEU A 146 11.53 -9.88 -6.96
N LYS A 147 12.44 -10.63 -6.33
CA LYS A 147 12.27 -11.15 -4.97
C LYS A 147 12.87 -10.20 -3.95
N ILE A 148 12.19 -9.97 -2.83
CA ILE A 148 12.65 -9.18 -1.68
C ILE A 148 12.46 -9.94 -0.36
N SER A 149 13.20 -9.54 0.68
CA SER A 149 13.14 -10.09 2.04
C SER A 149 13.42 -8.98 3.07
N PHE A 150 12.75 -9.04 4.22
CA PHE A 150 12.84 -8.10 5.34
C PHE A 150 13.36 -8.78 6.61
#